data_AF-A0A3D0C4F7-F1
#
_entry.id   AF-A0A3D0C4F7-F1
#
_cell.length_a   1.000
_cell.length_b   1.000
_cell.length_c   1.000
_cell.angle_alpha   90.00
_cell.angle_beta   90.00
_cell.angle_gamma   90.00
#
_symmetry.space_group_name_H-M   'P 1'
#
loop_
_entity.id
_entity.type
_entity.pdbx_description
1 polymer ?
#
loop_
_entity_poly.entity_id
_entity_poly.type
_entity_poly.pdbx_seq_one_letter_code
_entity_poly.pdbx_strand_id
1 'polypeptide(L)' 'MSNYQSAIEAVQAIKAKAGSSWDAINPESIARMRAQNKFKTGLEIAQYTADIMRKDMAAFDEDKTQYTQSLGCWHGFV' A
#
# COMPACT_ATOMS: atom_id res chain seq x y z
N MET A 1 -7.16 10.26 10.35
CA MET A 1 -6.82 8.99 11.06
C MET A 1 -5.83 8.22 10.20
N SER A 2 -4.79 7.62 10.77
CA SER A 2 -3.83 6.85 9.97
C SER A 2 -4.51 5.59 9.40
N ASN A 3 -4.01 5.09 8.26
CA ASN A 3 -4.45 3.82 7.67
C ASN A 3 -4.35 2.63 8.65
N TYR A 4 -3.52 2.73 9.69
CA TYR A 4 -3.32 1.69 10.68
C TYR A 4 -4.43 1.66 11.73
N GLN A 5 -4.79 2.82 12.30
CA GLN A 5 -5.82 2.91 13.34
C GLN A 5 -7.19 2.50 12.79
N SER A 6 -7.52 2.97 11.58
CA SER A 6 -8.74 2.56 10.87
C SER A 6 -8.77 1.07 10.54
N ALA A 7 -7.62 0.46 10.23
CA ALA A 7 -7.54 -0.98 10.01
C ALA A 7 -7.78 -1.79 11.31
N ILE A 8 -7.31 -1.31 12.47
CA ILE A 8 -7.60 -1.95 13.77
C ILE A 8 -9.10 -1.93 14.05
N GLU A 9 -9.72 -0.75 13.91
CA GLU A 9 -11.16 -0.56 14.13
C GLU A 9 -12.00 -1.46 13.22
N ALA A 10 -11.63 -1.56 11.94
CA ALA A 10 -12.30 -2.45 10.98
C ALA A 10 -12.20 -3.92 11.39
N VAL A 11 -11.05 -4.39 11.87
CA VAL A 11 -10.89 -5.78 12.32
C VAL A 11 -11.62 -6.03 13.64
N GLN A 12 -11.65 -5.07 14.56
CA GLN A 12 -12.44 -5.16 15.79
C GLN A 12 -13.93 -5.32 15.49
N ALA A 13 -14.46 -4.53 14.55
CA ALA A 13 -15.86 -4.65 14.12
C ALA A 13 -16.17 -6.03 13.52
N ILE A 14 -15.25 -6.57 12.70
CA ILE A 14 -15.39 -7.92 12.12
C ILE A 14 -15.35 -9.00 13.22
N LYS A 15 -14.41 -8.91 14.17
CA LYS A 15 -14.28 -9.85 15.29
C LYS A 15 -15.54 -9.84 16.15
N ALA A 16 -16.06 -8.65 16.49
CA ALA A 16 -17.29 -8.51 17.25
C ALA A 16 -18.49 -9.18 16.56
N LYS A 17 -18.58 -9.07 15.22
CA LYS A 17 -19.64 -9.73 14.43
C LYS A 17 -19.49 -11.26 14.38
N ALA A 18 -18.27 -11.79 14.41
CA ALA A 18 -18.00 -13.24 14.41
C ALA A 18 -18.20 -13.90 15.79
N GLY A 19 -18.20 -13.10 16.86
CA GLY A 19 -18.45 -13.57 18.23
C GLY A 19 -17.31 -14.43 18.80
N SER A 20 -17.64 -15.23 19.82
CA SER A 20 -16.67 -15.98 20.64
C SER A 20 -15.80 -16.96 19.85
N SER A 21 -16.28 -17.42 18.68
CA SER A 21 -15.51 -18.28 17.79
C SER A 21 -14.18 -17.65 17.32
N TRP A 22 -14.04 -16.32 17.39
CA TRP A 22 -12.87 -15.57 16.91
C TRP A 22 -12.06 -14.92 18.04
N ASP A 23 -12.27 -15.31 19.31
CA ASP A 23 -11.64 -14.68 20.48
C ASP A 23 -10.10 -14.70 20.44
N ALA A 24 -9.51 -15.76 19.88
CA ALA A 24 -8.05 -15.90 19.74
C ALA A 24 -7.41 -14.93 18.72
N ILE A 25 -8.20 -14.27 17.87
CA ILE A 25 -7.67 -13.35 16.85
C ILE A 25 -7.33 -12.01 17.50
N ASN A 26 -6.07 -11.58 17.36
CA ASN A 26 -5.62 -10.25 17.76
C ASN A 26 -5.88 -9.24 16.62
N PRO A 27 -6.77 -8.24 16.80
CA PRO A 27 -7.08 -7.27 15.75
C PRO A 27 -5.89 -6.42 15.29
N GLU A 28 -4.98 -6.09 16.21
CA GLU A 28 -3.80 -5.31 15.90
C GLU A 28 -2.83 -6.09 15.01
N SER A 29 -2.60 -7.37 15.31
CA SER A 29 -1.76 -8.24 14.48
C SER A 29 -2.28 -8.30 13.03
N ILE A 30 -3.60 -8.45 12.84
CA ILE A 30 -4.21 -8.43 11.51
C ILE A 30 -4.08 -7.07 10.83
N ALA A 31 -4.25 -5.97 11.57
CA ALA A 31 -4.06 -4.63 11.03
C ALA A 31 -2.62 -4.43 10.52
N ARG A 32 -1.62 -4.93 11.25
CA ARG A 32 -0.21 -4.94 10.81
C ARG A 32 -0.03 -5.76 9.53
N MET A 33 -0.57 -6.98 9.47
CA MET A 33 -0.50 -7.82 8.27
C MET A 33 -1.12 -7.13 7.05
N ARG A 34 -2.27 -6.45 7.23
CA ARG A 34 -2.93 -5.71 6.15
C ARG A 34 -2.11 -4.51 5.69
N ALA A 35 -1.50 -3.78 6.62
CA ALA A 35 -0.67 -2.61 6.32
C ALA A 35 0.65 -2.99 5.63
N GLN A 36 1.27 -4.10 6.04
CA GLN A 36 2.49 -4.64 5.43
C GLN A 36 2.25 -5.06 3.97
N ASN A 37 1.07 -5.59 3.66
CA ASN A 37 0.65 -5.87 2.29
C ASN A 37 -0.19 -4.72 1.73
N LYS A 38 0.42 -3.56 1.48
CA LYS A 38 -0.29 -2.36 1.03
C LYS A 38 -0.94 -2.53 -0.35
N PHE A 39 -0.20 -3.08 -1.31
CA PHE A 39 -0.66 -3.33 -2.67
C PHE A 39 -1.09 -4.79 -2.82
N LYS A 40 -2.40 -5.02 -2.88
CA LYS A 40 -3.00 -6.37 -2.88
C LYS A 40 -2.87 -7.07 -4.22
N THR A 41 -2.77 -6.30 -5.30
CA THR A 41 -2.69 -6.82 -6.65
C THR A 41 -1.68 -6.04 -7.47
N GLY A 42 -1.17 -6.65 -8.54
CA GLY A 42 -0.29 -5.97 -9.49
C GLY A 42 -0.95 -4.78 -10.19
N LEU A 43 -2.29 -4.77 -10.33
CA LEU A 43 -3.02 -3.64 -10.93
C LEU A 43 -2.94 -2.40 -10.05
N GLU A 44 -2.96 -2.55 -8.73
CA GLU A 44 -2.79 -1.42 -7.81
C GLU A 44 -1.38 -0.83 -7.89
N ILE A 45 -0.36 -1.68 -8.05
CA ILE A 45 1.02 -1.24 -8.27
C ILE A 45 1.11 -0.47 -9.60
N ALA A 46 0.53 -1.03 -10.67
CA ALA A 46 0.56 -0.43 -12.00
C ALA A 46 -0.12 0.94 -12.03
N GLN A 47 -1.30 1.07 -11.42
CA GLN A 47 -1.99 2.36 -11.34
C GLN A 47 -1.18 3.38 -10.53
N TYR A 48 -0.71 2.99 -9.34
CA TYR A 48 0.07 3.87 -8.47
C TYR A 48 1.34 4.39 -9.14
N THR A 49 2.08 3.53 -9.84
CA THR A 49 3.32 3.94 -10.51
C THR A 49 3.06 4.72 -11.81
N ALA A 50 1.97 4.43 -12.53
CA ALA A 50 1.57 5.20 -13.69
C ALA A 50 1.24 6.66 -13.31
N ASP A 51 0.53 6.87 -12.20
CA ASP A 51 0.21 8.21 -11.71
C ASP A 51 1.47 9.01 -11.33
N ILE A 52 2.44 8.35 -10.70
CA ILE A 52 3.75 8.96 -10.38
C ILE A 52 4.47 9.36 -11.66
N MET A 53 4.60 8.44 -12.63
CA MET A 53 5.31 8.72 -13.87
C MET A 53 4.67 9.88 -14.63
N ARG A 54 3.33 9.98 -14.67
CA ARG A 54 2.63 11.10 -15.32
C ARG A 54 2.89 12.43 -14.62
N LYS A 55 2.95 12.43 -13.30
CA LYS A 55 3.33 13.61 -12.52
C LYS A 55 4.75 14.04 -12.82
N ASP A 56 5.69 13.10 -12.88
CA ASP A 56 7.10 13.38 -13.16
C ASP A 56 7.28 13.93 -14.57
N MET A 57 6.53 13.40 -15.56
CA MET A 57 6.50 13.95 -16.92
C MET A 57 6.03 15.40 -16.96
N ALA A 58 4.95 15.74 -16.24
CA ALA A 58 4.45 17.11 -16.17
C ALA A 58 5.46 18.06 -15.51
N ALA A 59 6.13 17.61 -14.44
CA ALA A 59 7.20 18.38 -13.80
C ALA A 59 8.38 18.64 -14.75
N PHE A 60 8.77 17.63 -15.55
CA PHE A 60 9.79 17.80 -16.58
C PHE A 60 9.35 18.70 -17.73
N ASP A 61 8.06 18.74 -18.06
CA ASP A 61 7.52 19.66 -19.06
C ASP A 61 7.65 21.13 -18.63
N GLU A 62 7.46 21.40 -17.34
CA GLU A 62 7.64 22.73 -16.74
C GLU A 62 9.12 23.10 -16.52
N ASP A 63 9.95 22.15 -16.08
CA ASP A 63 11.37 22.34 -15.80
C ASP A 63 12.21 21.14 -16.28
N LYS A 64 13.01 21.37 -17.33
CA LYS A 64 13.86 20.34 -17.95
C LYS A 64 15.01 19.85 -17.05
N THR A 65 15.26 20.50 -15.92
CA THR A 65 16.21 20.00 -14.91
C THR A 65 15.61 18.90 -14.02
N GLN A 66 14.28 18.74 -13.99
CA GLN A 66 13.56 17.72 -13.21
C GLN A 66 13.40 16.41 -13.97
N TYR A 67 14.52 15.81 -14.40
CA TYR A 67 14.49 14.50 -15.08
C TYR A 67 14.56 13.33 -14.08
N THR A 68 14.13 12.15 -14.53
CA THR A 68 14.17 10.90 -13.75
C THR A 68 15.19 9.92 -14.32
N GLN A 69 15.75 9.04 -13.50
CA GLN A 69 16.71 8.02 -13.92
C GLN A 69 16.43 6.67 -13.24
N SER A 70 16.94 5.60 -13.85
CA SER A 70 16.93 4.26 -13.27
C SER A 70 18.16 3.47 -13.73
N LEU A 71 18.46 2.39 -13.02
CA LEU A 71 19.40 1.36 -13.46
C LEU A 71 18.64 0.10 -13.86
N GLY A 72 19.21 -0.69 -14.76
CA GLY A 72 18.63 -1.99 -15.13
C GLY A 72 18.81 -3.00 -14.01
N CYS A 73 17.70 -3.59 -13.54
CA CYS A 73 17.68 -4.70 -12.58
C CYS A 73 17.29 -5.99 -13.32
N TRP A 74 18.09 -7.04 -13.18
CA TRP A 74 17.88 -8.31 -13.89
C TRP A 74 17.11 -9.36 -13.06
N HIS A 75 16.91 -9.11 -11.76
CA HIS A 75 16.17 -9.99 -10.86
C HIS A 75 15.60 -9.19 -9.67
N GLY A 76 14.49 -9.62 -9.07
CA GLY A 76 13.82 -8.85 -7.99
C GLY A 76 14.61 -8.67 -6.69
N PHE A 77 15.76 -9.32 -6.53
CA PHE A 77 16.68 -9.11 -5.40
C PHE A 77 17.76 -8.06 -5.70
N VAL A 78 18.09 -7.85 -6.97
CA VAL A 78 19.12 -6.91 -7.45
C VAL A 78 18.44 -5.61 -7.88
#